data_AF-H9V378-F1
#
_entry.id   AF-H9V378-F1
#
_cell.length_a   1.000
_cell.length_b   1.000
_cell.length_c   1.000
_cell.angle_alpha   90.00
_cell.angle_beta   90.00
_cell.angle_gamma   90.00
#
_symmetry.space_group_name_H-M   'P 1'
#
loop_
_entity.id
_entity.type
_entity.pdbx_description
1 polymer ?
#
loop_
_entity_poly.entity_id
_entity_poly.type
_entity_poly.pdbx_seq_one_letter_code
_entity_poly.pdbx_strand_id
1 'polypeptide(L)'
;GHLKTLYRKGRALLGLRRYGAACECLKKAYKTSPGQREIQAALGQAKTFYAQSLNGKYDISDYLLGRGSTPPEVADFVGSVEIKMTEDGRGRGLYATRKIKTGQLLLVSNAVAVVYDSVFA
;
A
#
# COMPACT_ATOMS: atom_id res chain seq x y z
N GLY A 1 -26.66 -5.57 14.10
CA GLY A 1 -25.25 -5.33 14.49
C GLY A 1 -24.22 -5.72 13.43
N HIS A 2 -24.41 -5.41 12.14
CA HIS A 2 -23.53 -5.88 11.06
C HIS A 2 -22.52 -4.81 10.56
N LEU A 3 -22.85 -3.51 10.72
CA LEU A 3 -22.05 -2.39 10.21
C LEU A 3 -20.65 -2.29 10.85
N LYS A 4 -20.60 -2.26 12.19
CA LYS A 4 -19.33 -2.15 12.94
C LYS A 4 -18.40 -3.33 12.62
N THR A 5 -18.95 -4.53 12.47
CA THR A 5 -18.20 -5.75 12.13
C THR A 5 -17.59 -5.65 10.73
N LEU A 6 -18.38 -5.24 9.73
CA LEU A 6 -17.87 -5.04 8.37
C LEU A 6 -16.76 -3.98 8.31
N TYR A 7 -16.96 -2.86 9.01
CA TYR A 7 -15.96 -1.79 9.07
C TYR A 7 -14.65 -2.26 9.70
N ARG A 8 -14.70 -2.89 10.89
CA ARG A 8 -13.52 -3.42 11.59
C ARG A 8 -12.80 -4.49 10.76
N LYS A 9 -13.55 -5.41 10.14
CA LYS A 9 -12.98 -6.42 9.24
C LYS A 9 -12.28 -5.76 8.04
N GLY A 10 -12.90 -4.74 7.45
CA GLY A 10 -12.32 -3.95 6.37
C GLY A 10 -11.00 -3.28 6.77
N ARG A 11 -10.96 -2.64 7.95
CA ARG A 11 -9.74 -2.01 8.50
C ARG A 11 -8.64 -3.02 8.80
N ALA A 12 -8.99 -4.19 9.35
CA ALA A 12 -8.02 -5.26 9.58
C ALA A 12 -7.42 -5.78 8.26
N LEU A 13 -8.27 -5.97 7.24
CA LEU A 13 -7.82 -6.41 5.91
C LEU A 13 -6.93 -5.36 5.22
N LEU A 14 -7.17 -4.07 5.44
CA LEU A 14 -6.26 -2.98 5.00
C LEU A 14 -4.87 -3.15 5.61
N GLY A 15 -4.77 -3.30 6.94
CA GLY A 15 -3.49 -3.49 7.62
C GLY A 15 -2.76 -4.77 7.22
N LEU A 16 -3.50 -5.82 6.83
CA LEU A 16 -2.95 -7.05 6.26
C LEU A 16 -2.62 -6.95 4.75
N ARG A 17 -2.74 -5.76 4.14
CA ARG A 17 -2.49 -5.50 2.71
C ARG A 17 -3.41 -6.31 1.76
N ARG A 18 -4.55 -6.80 2.24
CA ARG A 18 -5.55 -7.54 1.47
C ARG A 18 -6.60 -6.58 0.87
N TYR A 19 -6.14 -5.62 0.07
CA TYR A 19 -6.93 -4.45 -0.33
C TYR A 19 -8.23 -4.78 -1.08
N GLY A 20 -8.23 -5.80 -1.95
CA GLY A 20 -9.44 -6.24 -2.65
C GLY A 20 -10.53 -6.72 -1.68
N ALA A 21 -10.16 -7.56 -0.70
CA ALA A 21 -11.09 -8.03 0.33
C ALA A 21 -11.53 -6.90 1.28
N ALA A 22 -10.63 -5.96 1.58
CA ALA A 22 -10.96 -4.77 2.35
C ALA A 22 -12.01 -3.91 1.64
N CYS A 23 -11.84 -3.66 0.34
CA CYS A 23 -12.81 -2.96 -0.50
C CYS A 23 -14.19 -3.60 -0.41
N GLU A 24 -14.28 -4.93 -0.53
CA GLU A 24 -15.57 -5.62 -0.47
C GLU A 24 -16.27 -5.47 0.89
N CYS A 25 -15.53 -5.56 2.00
CA CYS A 25 -16.09 -5.35 3.33
C CYS A 25 -16.56 -3.89 3.53
N LEU A 26 -15.74 -2.93 3.13
CA LEU A 26 -16.00 -1.50 3.30
C LEU A 26 -17.11 -0.99 2.36
N LYS A 27 -17.22 -1.53 1.14
CA LYS A 27 -18.36 -1.25 0.24
C LYS A 27 -19.67 -1.71 0.87
N LYS A 28 -19.70 -2.89 1.48
CA LYS A 28 -20.90 -3.39 2.19
C LYS A 28 -21.24 -2.50 3.38
N ALA A 29 -20.25 -2.07 4.16
CA ALA A 29 -20.44 -1.14 5.27
C ALA A 29 -21.00 0.21 4.79
N TYR A 30 -20.43 0.76 3.72
CA TYR A 30 -20.85 2.03 3.12
C TYR A 30 -22.30 1.97 2.62
N LYS A 31 -22.71 0.88 1.97
CA LYS A 31 -24.10 0.67 1.55
C LYS A 31 -25.10 0.71 2.71
N THR A 32 -24.70 0.25 3.90
CA THR A 32 -25.55 0.27 5.10
C THR A 32 -25.59 1.65 5.76
N SER A 33 -24.55 2.47 5.64
CA SER A 33 -24.52 3.82 6.22
C SER A 33 -23.60 4.76 5.42
N PRO A 34 -24.08 5.32 4.29
CA PRO A 34 -23.24 6.09 3.37
C PRO A 34 -22.82 7.46 3.93
N GLY A 35 -23.52 7.98 4.95
CA GLY A 35 -23.20 9.26 5.59
C GLY A 35 -22.06 9.20 6.62
N GLN A 36 -21.54 8.02 6.96
CA GLN A 36 -20.46 7.90 7.93
C GLN A 36 -19.11 8.20 7.29
N ARG A 37 -18.55 9.38 7.60
CA ARG A 37 -17.26 9.87 7.09
C ARG A 37 -16.11 8.87 7.27
N GLU A 38 -16.05 8.17 8.41
CA GLU A 38 -15.02 7.17 8.67
C GLU A 38 -15.07 5.97 7.70
N ILE A 39 -16.28 5.51 7.38
CA ILE A 39 -16.49 4.40 6.43
C ILE A 39 -16.15 4.86 5.02
N GLN A 40 -16.57 6.07 4.66
CA GLN A 40 -16.25 6.68 3.36
C GLN A 40 -14.73 6.83 3.18
N ALA A 41 -14.03 7.37 4.20
CA ALA A 41 -12.58 7.53 4.19
C ALA A 41 -11.86 6.19 4.07
N ALA A 42 -12.24 5.20 4.87
CA ALA A 42 -11.63 3.87 4.81
C ALA A 42 -11.87 3.19 3.44
N LEU A 43 -13.07 3.33 2.87
CA LEU A 43 -13.37 2.80 1.54
C LEU A 43 -12.56 3.52 0.45
N GLY A 44 -12.40 4.85 0.55
CA GLY A 44 -11.55 5.63 -0.34
C GLY A 44 -10.11 5.15 -0.30
N GLN A 45 -9.53 5.05 0.91
CA GLN A 45 -8.18 4.54 1.12
C GLN A 45 -8.01 3.13 0.54
N ALA A 46 -8.96 2.21 0.81
CA ALA A 46 -8.90 0.85 0.29
C ALA A 46 -8.91 0.79 -1.24
N LYS A 47 -9.70 1.65 -1.90
CA LYS A 47 -9.72 1.73 -3.36
C LYS A 47 -8.40 2.26 -3.92
N THR A 48 -7.87 3.32 -3.32
CA THR A 48 -6.58 3.90 -3.71
C THR A 48 -5.45 2.87 -3.55
N PHE A 49 -5.38 2.21 -2.40
CA PHE A 49 -4.37 1.20 -2.12
C PHE A 49 -4.51 -0.02 -3.04
N TYR A 50 -5.74 -0.45 -3.33
CA TYR A 50 -5.96 -1.55 -4.27
C TYR A 50 -5.46 -1.18 -5.67
N ALA A 51 -5.80 0.00 -6.17
CA ALA A 51 -5.31 0.48 -7.46
C ALA A 51 -3.77 0.52 -7.49
N GLN A 52 -3.15 1.19 -6.52
CA GLN A 52 -1.69 1.27 -6.36
C GLN A 52 -1.03 -0.11 -6.37
N SER A 53 -1.55 -1.07 -5.60
CA SER A 53 -0.99 -2.42 -5.50
C SER A 53 -1.02 -3.21 -6.81
N LEU A 54 -1.94 -2.87 -7.72
CA LEU A 54 -2.07 -3.52 -9.02
C LEU A 54 -1.25 -2.82 -10.11
N ASN A 55 -1.14 -1.49 -10.05
CA ASN A 55 -0.65 -0.70 -11.18
C ASN A 55 0.68 0.01 -10.92
N GLY A 56 1.15 0.07 -9.67
CA GLY A 56 2.38 0.75 -9.29
C GLY A 56 2.35 2.25 -9.59
N LYS A 57 1.17 2.89 -9.60
CA LYS A 57 1.01 4.33 -9.85
C LYS A 57 0.73 5.05 -8.56
N TYR A 58 1.57 6.01 -8.23
CA TYR A 58 1.52 6.76 -6.99
C TYR A 58 1.59 8.24 -7.28
N ASP A 59 0.75 9.02 -6.60
CA ASP A 59 0.93 10.45 -6.50
C ASP A 59 1.57 10.75 -5.15
N ILE A 60 2.87 11.03 -5.19
CA ILE A 60 3.68 11.43 -4.02
C ILE A 60 4.31 12.80 -4.24
N SER A 61 3.75 13.59 -5.17
CA SER A 61 4.32 14.85 -5.63
C SER A 61 4.50 15.83 -4.47
N ASP A 62 3.53 15.91 -3.57
CA ASP A 62 3.61 16.79 -2.40
C ASP A 62 4.77 16.43 -1.47
N TYR A 63 5.04 15.13 -1.30
CA TYR A 63 6.19 14.68 -0.52
C TYR A 63 7.51 15.00 -1.22
N LEU A 64 7.61 14.70 -2.53
CA LEU A 64 8.83 14.96 -3.31
C LEU A 64 9.16 16.45 -3.43
N LEU A 65 8.15 17.31 -3.47
CA LEU A 65 8.30 18.77 -3.55
C LEU A 65 8.49 19.43 -2.17
N GLY A 66 8.62 18.65 -1.09
CA GLY A 66 8.79 19.19 0.28
C GLY A 66 7.55 19.91 0.82
N ARG A 67 6.37 19.70 0.22
CA ARG A 67 5.10 20.28 0.67
C ARG A 67 4.42 19.43 1.76
N GLY A 68 4.90 18.21 1.97
CA GLY A 68 4.48 17.31 3.05
C GLY A 68 5.54 17.20 4.15
N SER A 69 5.10 17.13 5.41
CA SER A 69 5.97 16.93 6.57
C SER A 69 6.20 15.45 6.92
N THR A 70 5.41 14.54 6.33
CA THR A 70 5.45 13.10 6.64
C THR A 70 5.46 12.27 5.36
N PRO A 71 6.22 11.16 5.31
CA PRO A 71 6.13 10.21 4.21
C PRO A 71 4.68 9.75 4.00
N PRO A 72 4.17 9.74 2.76
CA PRO A 72 2.82 9.30 2.49
C PRO A 72 2.70 7.79 2.67
N GLU A 73 1.62 7.35 3.32
CA GLU A 73 1.28 5.93 3.34
C GLU A 73 0.71 5.52 1.98
N VAL A 74 1.33 4.54 1.34
CA VAL A 74 0.94 4.02 0.02
C VAL A 74 0.80 2.51 0.05
N ALA A 75 0.14 1.88 -0.92
CA ALA A 75 0.14 0.43 -0.99
C ALA A 75 1.48 -0.12 -1.48
N ASP A 76 1.90 -1.26 -0.92
CA ASP A 76 2.98 -2.05 -1.48
C ASP A 76 2.67 -2.47 -2.93
N PHE A 77 3.69 -2.50 -3.79
CA PHE A 77 3.61 -2.97 -5.17
C PHE A 77 4.80 -3.86 -5.48
N VAL A 78 4.54 -5.01 -6.11
CA VAL A 78 5.56 -5.92 -6.62
C VAL A 78 5.37 -6.04 -8.13
N GLY A 79 6.35 -5.54 -8.87
CA GLY A 79 6.34 -5.50 -10.32
C GLY A 79 6.93 -6.77 -10.95
N SER A 80 7.85 -6.57 -11.89
CA SER A 80 8.44 -7.64 -12.71
C SER A 80 9.58 -8.36 -12.01
N VAL A 81 9.39 -8.69 -10.73
CA VAL A 81 10.44 -9.26 -9.89
C VAL A 81 9.91 -10.39 -9.03
N GLU A 82 10.80 -11.30 -8.66
CA GLU A 82 10.52 -12.41 -7.76
C GLU A 82 11.73 -12.72 -6.87
N ILE A 83 11.46 -13.33 -5.71
CA ILE A 83 12.51 -13.79 -4.80
C ILE A 83 12.76 -15.27 -5.05
N LYS A 84 14.03 -15.64 -5.28
CA LYS A 84 14.48 -17.02 -5.49
C LYS A 84 15.75 -17.30 -4.70
N MET A 85 16.08 -18.58 -4.52
CA MET A 85 17.40 -18.95 -4.00
C MET A 85 18.48 -18.66 -5.05
N THR A 86 19.64 -18.18 -4.60
CA THR A 86 20.80 -17.96 -5.45
C THR A 86 21.49 -19.30 -5.74
N GLU A 87 22.00 -19.44 -6.96
CA GLU A 87 22.66 -20.68 -7.41
C GLU A 87 23.99 -20.94 -6.68
N ASP A 88 24.61 -19.87 -6.16
CA ASP A 88 25.89 -19.90 -5.43
C ASP A 88 25.75 -20.12 -3.92
N GLY A 89 24.55 -20.44 -3.44
CA GLY A 89 24.31 -20.77 -2.02
C GLY A 89 24.30 -19.57 -1.06
N ARG A 90 24.41 -18.33 -1.54
CA ARG A 90 24.39 -17.10 -0.70
C ARG A 90 23.01 -16.74 -0.13
N GLY A 91 21.97 -17.52 -0.43
CA GLY A 91 20.64 -17.35 0.15
C GLY A 91 19.61 -16.89 -0.88
N ARG A 92 18.84 -15.84 -0.58
CA ARG A 92 17.76 -15.33 -1.45
C ARG A 92 18.21 -14.12 -2.24
N GLY A 93 17.89 -14.09 -3.53
CA GLY A 93 18.09 -12.96 -4.43
C GLY A 93 16.78 -12.46 -5.03
N LEU A 94 16.78 -11.22 -5.52
CA LEU A 94 15.68 -10.62 -6.29
C LEU A 94 16.00 -10.72 -7.78
N TYR A 95 15.11 -11.35 -8.54
CA TYR A 95 15.31 -11.65 -9.96
C TYR A 95 14.23 -11.00 -10.81
N ALA A 96 14.59 -10.56 -12.01
CA ALA A 96 13.63 -10.06 -12.99
C ALA A 96 12.83 -11.23 -13.61
N THR A 97 11.52 -11.08 -13.72
CA THR A 97 10.64 -12.06 -14.38
C THR A 97 10.44 -11.80 -15.87
N ARG A 98 10.88 -10.62 -16.35
CA ARG A 98 10.90 -10.20 -17.76
C ARG A 98 11.93 -9.09 -17.96
N LYS A 99 12.19 -8.70 -19.21
CA LYS A 99 13.03 -7.55 -19.53
C LYS A 99 12.50 -6.28 -18.84
N ILE A 100 13.38 -5.55 -18.16
CA ILE A 100 13.07 -4.32 -17.43
C ILE A 100 13.67 -3.14 -18.19
N LYS A 101 12.90 -2.06 -18.34
CA LYS A 101 13.41 -0.80 -18.91
C LYS A 101 14.01 0.07 -17.79
N THR A 102 15.04 0.85 -18.11
CA THR A 102 15.56 1.88 -17.20
C THR A 102 14.44 2.80 -16.75
N GLY A 103 14.36 3.06 -15.45
CA GLY A 103 13.32 3.90 -14.84
C GLY A 103 11.98 3.19 -14.57
N GLN A 104 11.84 1.90 -14.91
CA GLN A 104 10.63 1.15 -14.59
C GLN A 104 10.54 0.88 -13.08
N LEU A 105 9.39 1.19 -12.47
CA LEU A 105 9.12 0.86 -11.08
C LEU A 105 9.01 -0.65 -10.86
N LEU A 106 9.76 -1.18 -9.89
CA LEU A 106 9.81 -2.62 -9.59
C LEU A 106 9.21 -3.00 -8.24
N LEU A 107 9.41 -2.16 -7.22
CA LEU A 107 9.00 -2.44 -5.86
C LEU A 107 8.67 -1.14 -5.14
N VAL A 108 7.59 -1.14 -4.37
CA VAL A 108 7.28 -0.10 -3.38
C VAL A 108 6.89 -0.79 -2.08
N SER A 109 7.39 -0.27 -0.96
CA SER A 109 6.94 -0.66 0.38
C SER A 109 7.10 0.50 1.36
N ASN A 110 6.22 0.56 2.37
CA ASN A 110 6.35 1.55 3.44
C ASN A 110 7.42 1.13 4.44
N ALA A 111 8.18 2.12 4.94
CA ALA A 111 9.14 1.90 6.02
C ALA A 111 8.41 1.49 7.31
N VAL A 112 8.95 0.49 8.01
CA VAL A 112 8.47 0.07 9.33
C VAL A 112 9.00 1.00 10.43
N ALA A 113 10.20 1.56 10.23
CA ALA A 113 10.84 2.53 11.10
C ALA A 113 11.73 3.46 10.26
N VAL A 114 11.87 4.71 10.71
CA VAL A 114 12.75 5.71 10.10
C VAL A 114 13.59 6.32 11.21
N VAL A 115 14.90 6.43 10.99
CA VAL A 115 15.84 7.09 11.90
C VAL A 115 16.32 8.36 11.21
N TYR A 116 16.21 9.49 11.90
CA TYR A 116 16.75 10.77 11.45
C TYR A 116 18.00 11.07 12.26
N ASP A 117 19.09 11.46 11.58
CA ASP A 117 20.23 12.03 12.28
C ASP A 117 19.85 13.41 12.83
N SER A 118 20.02 13.58 14.13
CA SER A 118 19.88 14.86 14.82
C SER A 118 21.12 15.71 14.57
N VAL A 119 21.26 16.21 13.35
CA VAL A 119 22.17 17.33 13.04
C VAL A 119 21.26 18.36 12.38
N PHE A 120 21.18 19.55 12.97
CA PHE A 120 20.23 20.63 12.65
C PHE A 120 18.84 20.51 13.33
N ALA A 121 18.83 20.56 14.66
CA ALA A 121 17.77 21.22 15.41
C ALA A 121 18.22 22.64 15.77
#